data_AF-A0A4Q5RZA6-F1
#
_entry.id   AF-A0A4Q5RZA6-F1
#
_cell.length_a   1.000
_cell.length_b   1.000
_cell.length_c   1.000
_cell.angle_alpha   90.00
_cell.angle_beta   90.00
_cell.angle_gamma   90.00
#
_symmetry.space_group_name_H-M   'P 1'
#
loop_
_entity.id
_entity.type
_entity.pdbx_description
1 polymer ?
#
loop_
_entity_poly.entity_id
_entity_poly.type
_entity_poly.pdbx_seq_one_letter_code
_entity_poly.pdbx_strand_id
1 'polypeptide(L)'
;MHNAYQPAGEAMNFLNEVRIRAGLQSKTATEIPNQAAFRLALEQERRVELAFEGHRWFDLVRTDRAIPVLNAKKDQLRLVRVINTNDMVFPIPQSQIDINRNKITQNQGY
;
A
#
# COMPACT_ATOMS: atom_id res chain seq x y z
N MET A 1 3.11 22.63 -4.06
CA MET A 1 2.20 22.24 -2.96
C MET A 1 1.37 21.08 -3.49
N HIS A 2 1.38 19.91 -2.83
CA HIS A 2 0.52 18.80 -3.23
C HIS A 2 -0.94 19.22 -2.98
N ASN A 3 -1.81 19.16 -3.98
CA ASN A 3 -3.23 19.47 -3.80
C ASN A 3 -3.82 18.50 -2.78
N ALA A 4 -4.24 19.01 -1.62
CA ALA A 4 -4.89 18.24 -0.59
C ALA A 4 -6.30 17.82 -1.06
N TYR A 5 -6.70 16.59 -0.70
CA TYR A 5 -8.04 16.06 -0.92
C TYR A 5 -9.11 17.04 -0.45
N GLN A 6 -10.10 17.28 -1.31
CA GLN A 6 -11.29 18.06 -1.00
C GLN A 6 -12.48 17.12 -0.89
N PRO A 7 -13.29 17.19 0.18
CA PRO A 7 -14.56 16.50 0.25
C PRO A 7 -15.45 16.89 -0.94
N ALA A 8 -16.08 15.90 -1.58
CA ALA A 8 -16.85 16.07 -2.83
C ALA A 8 -16.03 16.66 -4.02
N GLY A 9 -14.70 16.58 -3.97
CA GLY A 9 -13.83 16.92 -5.10
C GLY A 9 -13.67 15.77 -6.10
N GLU A 10 -12.90 16.02 -7.16
CA GLU A 10 -12.69 15.10 -8.28
C GLU A 10 -12.16 13.71 -7.84
N ALA A 11 -11.23 13.68 -6.88
CA ALA A 11 -10.70 12.42 -6.35
C ALA A 11 -11.78 11.51 -5.72
N MET A 12 -12.80 12.10 -5.10
CA MET A 12 -13.96 11.37 -4.59
C MET A 12 -14.82 10.81 -5.73
N ASN A 13 -14.96 11.57 -6.82
CA ASN A 13 -15.71 11.14 -8.00
C ASN A 13 -15.07 9.89 -8.61
N PHE A 14 -13.74 9.89 -8.84
CA PHE A 14 -13.05 8.71 -9.37
C PHE A 14 -13.12 7.49 -8.46
N LEU A 15 -13.04 7.68 -7.12
CA LEU A 15 -13.26 6.58 -6.18
C LEU A 15 -14.68 6.00 -6.35
N ASN A 16 -15.68 6.86 -6.49
CA ASN A 16 -17.07 6.45 -6.64
C ASN A 16 -17.38 5.83 -8.01
N GLU A 17 -16.70 6.23 -9.09
CA GLU A 17 -16.85 5.59 -10.40
C GLU A 17 -16.49 4.10 -10.34
N VAL A 18 -15.38 3.74 -9.68
CA VAL A 18 -14.98 2.35 -9.46
C VAL A 18 -16.06 1.59 -8.68
N ARG A 19 -16.56 2.20 -7.59
CA ARG A 19 -17.58 1.62 -6.71
C ARG A 19 -18.90 1.38 -7.43
N ILE A 20 -19.38 2.36 -8.18
CA ILE A 20 -20.63 2.28 -8.95
C ILE A 20 -20.51 1.19 -10.01
N ARG A 21 -19.37 1.11 -10.73
CA ARG A 21 -19.14 0.03 -11.71
C ARG A 21 -19.18 -1.35 -11.04
N ALA A 22 -18.71 -1.47 -9.80
CA ALA A 22 -18.78 -2.69 -9.00
C ALA A 22 -20.16 -2.93 -8.32
N GLY A 23 -21.17 -2.09 -8.57
CA GLY A 23 -22.51 -2.22 -7.98
C GLY A 23 -22.60 -1.78 -6.51
N LEU A 24 -21.63 -1.03 -6.01
CA LEU A 24 -21.58 -0.53 -4.63
C LEU A 24 -22.11 0.90 -4.55
N GLN A 25 -22.63 1.28 -3.39
CA GLN A 25 -23.02 2.65 -3.11
C GLN A 25 -21.82 3.61 -3.08
N SER A 26 -22.01 4.80 -3.62
CA SER A 26 -21.06 5.91 -3.54
C SER A 26 -20.77 6.28 -2.09
N LYS A 27 -19.50 6.59 -1.80
CA LYS A 27 -19.08 7.22 -0.55
C LYS A 27 -19.45 8.69 -0.54
N THR A 28 -19.84 9.15 0.64
CA THR A 28 -20.25 10.54 0.90
C THR A 28 -19.12 11.36 1.51
N ALA A 29 -19.21 12.69 1.37
CA ALA A 29 -18.25 13.61 2.01
C ALA A 29 -18.21 13.44 3.55
N THR A 30 -19.31 13.01 4.17
CA THR A 30 -19.37 12.72 5.61
C THR A 30 -18.57 11.46 5.97
N GLU A 31 -18.60 10.42 5.15
CA GLU A 31 -17.82 9.20 5.37
C GLU A 31 -16.31 9.41 5.10
N ILE A 32 -15.97 10.31 4.19
CA ILE A 32 -14.58 10.62 3.82
C ILE A 32 -14.34 12.13 3.95
N PRO A 33 -14.24 12.65 5.19
CA PRO A 33 -14.23 14.09 5.44
C PRO A 33 -12.86 14.74 5.25
N ASN A 34 -11.78 13.97 5.14
CA ASN A 34 -10.43 14.52 5.09
C ASN A 34 -9.45 13.61 4.34
N GLN A 35 -8.25 14.14 4.11
CA GLN A 35 -7.19 13.46 3.35
C GLN A 35 -6.80 12.10 3.93
N ALA A 36 -6.76 11.95 5.25
CA ALA A 36 -6.39 10.69 5.89
C ALA A 36 -7.47 9.62 5.67
N ALA A 37 -8.75 10.00 5.85
CA ALA A 37 -9.89 9.13 5.54
C ALA A 37 -9.89 8.74 4.06
N PHE A 38 -9.59 9.67 3.14
CA PHE A 38 -9.53 9.38 1.72
C PHE A 38 -8.41 8.38 1.38
N ARG A 39 -7.22 8.52 1.98
CA ARG A 39 -6.13 7.56 1.77
C ARG A 39 -6.51 6.15 2.20
N LEU A 40 -7.22 6.00 3.32
CA LEU A 40 -7.70 4.69 3.79
C LEU A 40 -8.81 4.13 2.89
N ALA A 41 -9.75 4.96 2.44
CA ALA A 41 -10.80 4.55 1.51
C ALA A 41 -10.20 4.09 0.16
N LEU A 42 -9.22 4.84 -0.36
CA LEU A 42 -8.48 4.49 -1.56
C LEU A 42 -7.66 3.20 -1.38
N GLU A 43 -6.98 3.02 -0.23
CA GLU A 43 -6.26 1.78 0.08
C GLU A 43 -7.20 0.57 0.05
N GLN A 44 -8.40 0.72 0.63
CA GLN A 44 -9.40 -0.34 0.67
C GLN A 44 -9.99 -0.63 -0.71
N GLU A 45 -10.32 0.40 -1.50
CA GLU A 45 -10.88 0.20 -2.85
C GLU A 45 -9.86 -0.46 -3.78
N ARG A 46 -8.60 0.01 -3.77
CA ARG A 46 -7.52 -0.63 -4.55
C ARG A 46 -7.28 -2.08 -4.15
N ARG A 47 -7.40 -2.41 -2.85
CA ARG A 47 -7.22 -3.78 -2.35
C ARG A 47 -8.27 -4.74 -2.93
N VAL A 48 -9.52 -4.31 -3.03
CA VAL A 48 -10.60 -5.18 -3.50
C VAL A 48 -10.70 -5.20 -5.02
N GLU A 49 -10.46 -4.06 -5.67
CA GLU A 49 -10.52 -3.94 -7.13
C GLU A 49 -9.38 -4.69 -7.81
N LEU A 50 -8.15 -4.58 -7.29
CA LEU A 50 -6.94 -5.15 -7.89
C LEU A 50 -6.49 -6.42 -7.15
N ALA A 51 -7.44 -7.16 -6.59
CA ALA A 51 -7.15 -8.36 -5.82
C ALA A 51 -6.49 -9.42 -6.71
N PHE A 52 -5.40 -10.01 -6.22
CA PHE A 52 -4.61 -11.02 -6.93
C PHE A 52 -3.87 -10.54 -8.20
N GLU A 53 -3.73 -9.22 -8.38
CA GLU A 53 -2.98 -8.61 -9.51
C GLU A 53 -1.59 -8.09 -9.12
N GLY A 54 -1.05 -8.51 -7.97
CA GLY A 54 0.31 -8.15 -7.55
C GLY A 54 0.47 -6.73 -6.95
N HIS A 55 -0.60 -5.94 -6.85
CA HIS A 55 -0.50 -4.56 -6.35
C HIS A 55 -0.35 -4.44 -4.83
N ARG A 56 -0.90 -5.37 -4.04
CA ARG A 56 -1.10 -5.17 -2.60
C ARG A 56 0.20 -4.93 -1.82
N TRP A 57 1.27 -5.64 -2.15
CA TRP A 57 2.57 -5.47 -1.49
C TRP A 57 3.12 -4.06 -1.73
N PHE A 58 3.25 -3.66 -2.99
CA PHE A 58 3.82 -2.37 -3.38
C PHE A 58 2.98 -1.19 -2.88
N ASP A 59 1.65 -1.31 -2.89
CA ASP A 59 0.75 -0.30 -2.35
C ASP A 59 0.97 -0.06 -0.86
N LEU A 60 1.13 -1.14 -0.08
CA LEU A 60 1.38 -1.04 1.35
C LEU A 60 2.77 -0.49 1.67
N VAL A 61 3.81 -0.91 0.93
CA VAL A 61 5.19 -0.43 1.13
C VAL A 61 5.30 1.06 0.82
N ARG A 62 4.82 1.51 -0.35
CA ARG A 62 4.96 2.92 -0.79
C ARG A 62 4.15 3.93 0.03
N THR A 63 3.26 3.45 0.90
CA THR A 63 2.40 4.28 1.76
C THR A 63 2.69 4.10 3.25
N ASP A 64 3.77 3.39 3.60
CA ASP A 64 4.16 3.08 4.98
C ASP A 64 3.07 2.32 5.77
N ARG A 65 2.23 1.57 5.05
CA ARG A 65 1.12 0.79 5.62
C ARG A 65 1.46 -0.68 5.84
N ALA A 66 2.55 -1.19 5.26
CA ALA A 66 2.89 -2.61 5.31
C ALA A 66 3.01 -3.16 6.75
N ILE A 67 3.82 -2.52 7.59
CA ILE A 67 4.02 -2.94 8.99
C ILE A 67 2.69 -2.98 9.77
N PRO A 68 1.91 -1.90 9.90
CA PRO A 68 0.68 -1.92 10.68
C PRO A 68 -0.39 -2.85 10.10
N VAL A 69 -0.48 -3.00 8.77
CA VAL A 69 -1.52 -3.82 8.13
C VAL A 69 -1.20 -5.31 8.18
N LEU A 70 0.02 -5.70 7.81
CA LEU A 70 0.38 -7.11 7.69
C LEU A 70 0.59 -7.75 9.07
N ASN A 71 1.20 -7.03 10.02
CA ASN A 71 1.40 -7.55 11.38
C ASN A 71 0.07 -7.72 12.13
N ALA A 72 -0.91 -6.83 11.91
CA ALA A 72 -2.26 -6.98 12.46
C ALA A 72 -2.98 -8.25 11.94
N LYS A 73 -2.47 -8.86 10.86
CA LYS A 73 -3.00 -10.09 10.25
C LYS A 73 -2.01 -11.25 10.29
N LYS A 74 -0.97 -11.19 11.13
CA LYS A 74 0.14 -12.16 11.11
C LYS A 74 -0.33 -13.62 11.16
N ASP A 75 -1.35 -13.93 11.96
CA ASP A 75 -1.83 -15.30 12.16
C ASP A 75 -2.67 -15.76 10.96
N GLN A 76 -3.48 -14.87 10.40
CA GLN A 76 -4.27 -15.12 9.18
C GLN A 76 -3.37 -15.36 7.96
N LEU A 77 -2.28 -14.59 7.87
CA LEU A 77 -1.30 -14.67 6.79
C LEU A 77 -0.22 -15.72 7.03
N ARG A 78 -0.20 -16.35 8.21
CA ARG A 78 0.85 -17.30 8.64
C ARG A 78 2.25 -16.74 8.44
N LEU A 79 2.45 -15.47 8.80
CA LEU A 79 3.76 -14.83 8.70
C LEU A 79 4.75 -15.57 9.59
N VAL A 80 5.90 -15.95 9.02
CA VAL A 80 6.98 -16.65 9.76
C VAL A 80 7.54 -15.79 10.88
N ARG A 81 7.55 -14.46 10.68
CA ARG A 81 7.93 -13.49 11.69
C ARG A 81 7.17 -12.18 11.49
N VAL A 82 7.19 -11.36 12.53
CA VAL A 82 6.73 -9.97 12.46
C VAL A 82 7.58 -9.20 11.45
N ILE A 83 6.90 -8.47 10.57
CA ILE A 83 7.53 -7.62 9.55
C ILE A 83 8.02 -6.33 10.23
N ASN A 84 9.23 -5.91 9.88
CA ASN A 84 9.86 -4.68 10.37
C ASN A 84 10.39 -3.82 9.20
N THR A 85 11.09 -2.74 9.51
CA THR A 85 11.58 -1.77 8.52
C THR A 85 12.55 -2.36 7.49
N ASN A 86 13.29 -3.41 7.84
CA ASN A 86 14.25 -4.05 6.92
C ASN A 86 13.55 -4.84 5.81
N ASP A 87 12.27 -5.20 6.00
CA ASP A 87 11.50 -5.99 5.05
C ASP A 87 10.89 -5.17 3.91
N MET A 88 11.07 -3.84 3.93
CA MET A 88 10.44 -2.94 2.96
C MET A 88 11.15 -2.92 1.61
N VAL A 89 12.35 -3.51 1.53
CA VAL A 89 13.15 -3.63 0.31
C VAL A 89 13.55 -5.08 0.10
N PHE A 90 13.61 -5.50 -1.16
CA PHE A 90 14.12 -6.83 -1.50
C PHE A 90 15.64 -6.88 -1.33
N PRO A 91 16.22 -8.05 -0.97
CA PRO A 91 17.65 -8.20 -0.91
C PRO A 91 18.27 -8.04 -2.30
N ILE A 92 19.43 -7.40 -2.35
CA ILE A 92 20.26 -7.44 -3.55
C ILE A 92 20.79 -8.87 -3.70
N PRO A 93 20.68 -9.52 -4.89
CA PRO A 93 21.19 -10.87 -5.07
C PRO A 93 22.68 -10.96 -4.78
N GLN A 94 23.10 -11.96 -3.98
CA GLN A 94 24.49 -12.09 -3.52
C GLN A 94 25.49 -12.16 -4.68
N SER A 95 25.13 -12.79 -5.79
CA SER A 95 25.99 -12.85 -6.98
C SER A 95 26.30 -11.48 -7.57
N GLN A 96 25.38 -10.52 -7.47
CA GLN A 96 25.61 -9.15 -7.94
C GLN A 96 26.58 -8.39 -7.03
N ILE A 97 26.50 -8.64 -5.71
CA ILE A 97 27.46 -8.14 -4.72
C ILE A 97 28.84 -8.76 -4.98
N ASP A 98 28.91 -10.07 -5.19
CA ASP A 98 30.17 -10.79 -5.39
C ASP A 98 30.93 -10.36 -6.65
N ILE A 99 30.23 -10.00 -7.72
CA ILE A 99 30.83 -9.48 -8.96
C ILE A 99 31.28 -8.01 -8.80
N ASN A 100 30.67 -7.25 -7.89
CA ASN A 100 30.91 -5.81 -7.70
C ASN A 100 31.19 -5.42 -6.23
N ARG A 101 32.00 -6.22 -5.53
CA ARG A 101 32.15 -6.18 -4.04
C ARG A 101 32.40 -4.81 -3.41
N ASN A 102 32.98 -3.87 -4.15
CA ASN A 102 33.31 -2.52 -3.65
C ASN A 102 32.37 -1.42 -4.15
N LYS A 103 31.37 -1.76 -4.96
CA LYS A 103 30.42 -0.81 -5.57
C LYS A 103 28.97 -1.08 -5.18
N ILE A 104 28.63 -2.33 -4.90
CA ILE A 104 27.29 -2.75 -4.49
C ILE A 104 27.38 -3.27 -3.07
N THR A 105 26.76 -2.56 -2.15
CA THR A 105 26.57 -2.97 -0.75
C THR A 105 25.12 -3.39 -0.54
N GLN A 106 24.90 -4.36 0.34
CA GLN A 106 23.57 -4.84 0.66
C GLN A 106 22.69 -3.74 1.31
N ASN A 107 21.37 -3.87 1.15
CA ASN A 107 20.38 -3.08 1.86
C ASN A 107 20.47 -3.31 3.38
N GLN A 108 20.15 -2.28 4.16
CA GLN A 108 20.15 -2.39 5.62
C GLN A 108 19.24 -3.53 6.09
N GLY A 109 19.81 -4.45 6.88
CA GLY A 109 19.08 -5.57 7.48
C GLY A 109 19.12 -6.89 6.71
N TYR A 110 19.91 -6.96 5.64
CA TYR A 110 20.22 -8.18 4.88
C TYR A 110 21.72 -8.48 4.89
#